data_AF-A0A357TE67-F1
#
_entry.id   AF-A0A357TE67-F1
#
_cell.length_a   1.000
_cell.length_b   1.000
_cell.length_c   1.000
_cell.angle_alpha   90.00
_cell.angle_beta   90.00
_cell.angle_gamma   90.00
#
_symmetry.space_group_name_H-M   'P 1'
#
loop_
_entity.id
_entity.type
_entity.pdbx_description
1 polymer ?
#
loop_
_entity_poly.entity_id
_entity_poly.type
_entity_poly.pdbx_seq_one_letter_code
_entity_poly.pdbx_strand_id
1 'polypeptide(L)'
;QGVDVPGDALRNVIITRLPFMVPDHPLVEAQIEAIEARNGNAFMEFSLPVAVLKFRQGVGRLIRTRSDSGMVVLLDNRVLTKRYGQIFLKSLPSCPTEVV
;
A
#
# COMPACT_ATOMS: atom_id res chain seq x y z
N GLN A 1 -13.01 -0.22 -10.64
CA GLN A 1 -14.42 -0.28 -10.16
C GLN A 1 -14.43 0.10 -8.69
N GLY A 2 -14.95 1.28 -8.35
CA GLY A 2 -15.07 1.76 -6.96
C GLY A 2 -16.48 1.47 -6.47
N VAL A 3 -16.59 0.67 -5.41
CA VAL A 3 -17.84 0.52 -4.65
C VAL A 3 -17.85 1.67 -3.66
N ASP A 4 -18.65 2.69 -3.95
CA ASP A 4 -18.87 3.81 -3.06
C ASP A 4 -19.97 3.41 -2.07
N VAL A 5 -19.55 2.99 -0.87
CA VAL A 5 -20.49 2.74 0.24
C VAL A 5 -20.53 4.01 1.09
N PRO A 6 -21.57 4.84 1.01
CA PRO A 6 -21.73 6.00 1.88
C PRO A 6 -22.19 5.57 3.30
N GLY A 7 -21.71 6.29 4.32
CA GLY A 7 -22.13 6.16 5.73
C GLY A 7 -21.07 5.58 6.68
N ASP A 8 -21.48 5.31 7.93
CA ASP A 8 -20.71 4.70 9.03
C ASP A 8 -20.08 3.31 8.73
N ALA A 9 -20.25 2.80 7.51
CA ALA A 9 -20.02 1.41 7.14
C ALA A 9 -18.55 1.05 6.89
N LEU A 10 -17.65 2.02 6.73
CA LEU A 10 -16.21 1.78 6.55
C LEU A 10 -15.43 2.43 7.68
N ARG A 11 -15.50 1.82 8.86
CA ARG A 11 -14.66 2.17 10.03
C ARG A 11 -13.38 1.35 10.12
N ASN A 12 -13.27 0.23 9.41
CA ASN A 12 -12.11 -0.66 9.50
C ASN A 12 -11.60 -1.04 8.11
N VAL A 13 -10.30 -0.85 7.87
CA VAL A 13 -9.60 -1.40 6.71
C VAL A 13 -8.58 -2.42 7.21
N ILE A 14 -8.73 -3.67 6.78
CA ILE A 14 -7.80 -4.75 7.13
C ILE A 14 -6.96 -5.06 5.89
N ILE A 15 -5.64 -4.88 6.01
CA ILE A 15 -4.68 -5.18 4.96
C ILE A 15 -3.94 -6.44 5.38
N THR A 16 -4.35 -7.57 4.80
CA THR A 16 -3.80 -8.89 5.10
C THR A 16 -2.38 -9.07 4.54
N ARG A 17 -2.08 -8.38 3.43
CA ARG A 17 -0.79 -8.47 2.73
C ARG A 17 -0.49 -7.15 2.02
N LEU A 18 0.78 -6.75 2.01
CA LEU A 18 1.24 -5.62 1.21
C LEU A 18 0.96 -5.85 -0.29
N PRO A 19 0.39 -4.86 -1.01
CA PRO A 19 -0.16 -5.03 -2.35
C PRO A 19 0.92 -4.98 -3.44
N PHE A 20 1.96 -5.81 -3.29
CA PHE A 20 2.94 -6.04 -4.34
C PHE A 20 2.30 -6.79 -5.50
N MET A 21 2.59 -6.35 -6.73
CA MET A 21 2.10 -7.02 -7.92
C MET A 21 2.87 -8.32 -8.15
N VAL A 22 2.17 -9.33 -8.65
CA VAL A 22 2.82 -10.43 -9.36
C VAL A 22 3.10 -9.92 -10.77
N PRO A 23 4.31 -10.08 -11.31
CA PRO A 23 4.59 -9.78 -12.71
C PRO A 23 3.95 -10.90 -13.55
N ASP A 24 2.69 -10.73 -13.91
CA ASP A 24 1.93 -11.62 -14.80
C ASP A 24 1.50 -10.88 -16.08
N HIS A 25 1.94 -9.63 -16.25
CA HIS A 25 1.57 -8.77 -17.36
C HIS A 25 2.82 -8.35 -18.17
N PRO A 26 2.85 -8.54 -19.50
CA PRO A 26 4.03 -8.25 -20.34
C PRO A 26 4.58 -6.83 -20.20
N LEU A 27 3.70 -5.83 -20.00
CA LEU A 27 4.12 -4.45 -19.76
C LEU A 27 4.90 -4.27 -18.44
N VAL A 28 4.54 -5.03 -17.39
CA VAL A 28 5.24 -4.99 -16.10
C VAL A 28 6.61 -5.62 -16.25
N GLU A 29 6.70 -6.75 -16.95
CA GLU A 29 7.97 -7.42 -17.26
C GLU A 29 8.90 -6.50 -18.05
N ALA A 30 8.42 -5.89 -19.14
CA ALA A 30 9.23 -4.97 -19.94
C ALA A 30 9.74 -3.77 -19.12
N GLN A 31 8.96 -3.27 -18.16
CA GLN A 31 9.40 -2.19 -17.28
C GLN A 31 10.46 -2.65 -16.27
N ILE A 32 10.34 -3.87 -15.75
CA ILE A 32 11.36 -4.49 -14.88
C ILE A 32 12.66 -4.68 -15.67
N GLU A 33 12.59 -5.30 -16.85
CA GLU A 33 13.74 -5.53 -17.73
C GLU A 33 14.45 -4.21 -18.09
N ALA A 34 13.70 -3.14 -18.41
CA ALA A 34 14.28 -1.84 -18.72
C ALA A 34 14.99 -1.17 -17.53
N ILE A 35 14.60 -1.50 -16.29
CA ILE A 35 15.28 -1.03 -15.07
C ILE A 35 16.54 -1.84 -14.82
N GLU A 36 16.44 -3.16 -14.95
CA GLU A 36 17.56 -4.08 -14.73
C GLU A 36 18.66 -3.92 -15.79
N ALA A 37 18.29 -3.67 -17.05
CA ALA A 37 19.23 -3.44 -18.15
C ALA A 37 20.14 -2.21 -17.96
N ARG A 38 19.74 -1.26 -17.11
CA ARG A 38 20.56 -0.11 -16.69
C ARG A 38 21.17 -0.27 -15.30
N ASN A 39 21.26 -1.52 -14.80
CA ASN A 39 21.72 -1.90 -13.47
C ASN A 39 20.92 -1.25 -12.32
N GLY A 40 19.66 -0.91 -12.56
CA GLY A 40 18.74 -0.38 -11.56
C GLY A 40 18.11 -1.48 -10.69
N ASN A 41 17.44 -1.07 -9.61
CA ASN A 41 16.72 -2.00 -8.74
C ASN A 41 15.22 -1.91 -9.00
N ALA A 42 14.68 -2.83 -9.79
CA ALA A 42 13.27 -2.83 -10.18
C ALA A 42 12.30 -2.88 -8.98
N PHE A 43 12.69 -3.57 -7.89
CA PHE A 43 11.88 -3.57 -6.67
C PHE A 43 11.76 -2.16 -6.08
N MET A 44 12.87 -1.44 -5.93
CA MET A 44 12.89 -0.10 -5.33
C MET A 44 12.33 0.98 -6.27
N GLU A 45 12.61 0.87 -7.57
CA GLU A 45 12.25 1.88 -8.58
C GLU A 45 10.83 1.71 -9.12
N PHE A 46 10.26 0.50 -9.05
CA PHE A 46 8.95 0.21 -9.61
C PHE A 46 8.01 -0.51 -8.65
N SER A 47 8.34 -1.72 -8.21
CA SER A 47 7.40 -2.55 -7.45
C SER A 47 6.95 -1.90 -6.14
N LEU A 48 7.89 -1.29 -5.41
CA LEU A 48 7.63 -0.62 -4.14
C LEU A 48 6.79 0.66 -4.30
N PRO A 49 7.13 1.61 -5.19
CA PRO A 49 6.28 2.77 -5.47
C PRO A 49 4.84 2.41 -5.86
N VAL A 50 4.68 1.41 -6.74
CA VAL A 50 3.35 0.95 -7.17
C VAL A 50 2.57 0.34 -6.01
N ALA A 51 3.22 -0.49 -5.19
CA ALA A 51 2.58 -1.07 -4.00
C ALA A 51 2.16 0.01 -2.99
N VAL A 52 3.01 1.02 -2.75
CA VAL A 52 2.69 2.14 -1.84
C VAL A 52 1.50 2.96 -2.37
N LEU A 53 1.43 3.19 -3.68
CA LEU A 53 0.30 3.89 -4.29
C LEU A 53 -1.02 3.11 -4.09
N LYS A 54 -1.02 1.81 -4.38
CA LYS A 54 -2.19 0.93 -4.16
C LYS A 54 -2.58 0.86 -2.69
N PHE A 55 -1.60 0.80 -1.80
CA PHE A 55 -1.81 0.82 -0.35
C PHE A 55 -2.53 2.10 0.09
N ARG A 56 -2.03 3.27 -0.33
CA ARG A 56 -2.66 4.58 -0.04
C ARG A 56 -4.09 4.66 -0.57
N GLN A 57 -4.35 4.14 -1.77
CA GLN A 57 -5.69 4.09 -2.33
C GLN A 57 -6.64 3.18 -1.52
N GLY A 58 -6.14 2.05 -1.01
CA GLY A 58 -6.89 1.17 -0.12
C GLY A 58 -7.26 1.85 1.20
N VAL A 59 -6.29 2.52 1.83
CA VAL A 59 -6.49 3.26 3.08
C VAL A 59 -7.40 4.48 2.88
N GLY A 60 -7.27 5.19 1.76
CA GLY A 60 -8.10 6.35 1.43
C GLY A 60 -9.59 6.04 1.28
N ARG A 61 -9.98 4.76 1.21
CA ARG A 61 -11.40 4.37 1.26
C ARG A 61 -12.02 4.57 2.65
N LEU A 62 -11.20 4.65 3.70
CA LEU A 62 -11.58 4.80 5.11
C LEU A 62 -11.86 6.26 5.49
N ILE A 63 -10.96 7.18 5.14
CA ILE A 63 -11.06 8.59 5.51
C ILE A 63 -11.51 9.38 4.27
N ARG A 64 -12.81 9.66 4.17
CA ARG A 64 -13.41 10.43 3.06
C ARG A 64 -13.73 11.86 3.46
N THR A 65 -14.06 12.09 4.73
CA THR A 65 -14.36 13.41 5.31
C THR A 65 -13.50 13.69 6.55
N ARG A 66 -13.42 14.96 6.96
CA ARG A 66 -12.66 15.36 8.17
C ARG A 66 -13.22 14.79 9.47
N SER A 67 -14.48 14.39 9.48
CA SER A 67 -15.16 13.80 10.64
C SER A 67 -15.07 12.28 10.68
N ASP A 68 -14.57 11.64 9.62
CA ASP A 68 -14.48 10.18 9.58
C ASP A 68 -13.39 9.71 10.56
N SER A 69 -13.71 8.67 11.32
CA SER A 69 -12.76 7.98 12.19
C SER A 69 -12.81 6.48 11.90
N GLY A 70 -11.68 5.81 12.10
CA GLY A 70 -11.56 4.39 11.83
C GLY A 70 -10.18 3.85 12.17
N MET A 71 -10.01 2.56 11.89
CA MET A 71 -8.78 1.82 12.15
C MET A 71 -8.27 1.15 10.87
N VAL A 72 -6.95 1.22 10.67
CA VAL A 72 -6.26 0.43 9.65
C VAL A 72 -5.49 -0.67 10.37
N VAL A 73 -5.82 -1.93 10.08
CA VAL A 73 -5.14 -3.09 10.65
C VAL A 73 -4.22 -3.68 9.59
N LEU A 74 -2.93 -3.72 9.87
CA LEU A 74 -1.91 -4.30 8.99
C LEU A 74 -1.49 -5.66 9.54
N LEU A 75 -1.79 -6.75 8.83
CA LEU A 75 -1.42 -8.11 9.26
C LEU A 75 -0.13 -8.62 8.60
N ASP A 76 0.51 -7.79 7.78
CA ASP A 76 1.75 -8.13 7.09
C ASP A 76 2.97 -7.67 7.91
N ASN A 77 3.66 -8.63 8.54
CA ASN A 77 4.84 -8.38 9.37
C ASN A 77 5.99 -7.68 8.62
N ARG A 78 5.99 -7.67 7.28
CA ARG A 78 7.02 -6.99 6.47
C ARG A 78 7.00 -5.48 6.67
N VAL A 79 5.88 -4.92 7.12
CA VAL A 79 5.77 -3.50 7.50
C VAL A 79 6.75 -3.14 8.63
N LEU A 80 7.01 -4.06 9.55
CA LEU A 80 7.92 -3.86 10.67
C LEU A 80 9.31 -4.46 10.43
N THR A 81 9.36 -5.64 9.80
CA THR A 81 10.60 -6.42 9.67
C THR A 81 11.47 -6.04 8.49
N LYS A 82 10.92 -5.43 7.44
CA LYS A 82 11.68 -5.04 6.24
C LYS A 82 11.96 -3.53 6.24
N ARG A 83 13.16 -3.15 5.78
CA ARG A 83 13.57 -1.72 5.71
C ARG A 83 12.58 -0.87 4.92
N TYR A 84 12.03 -1.42 3.83
CA TYR A 84 11.02 -0.72 3.02
C TYR A 84 9.66 -0.57 3.73
N GLY A 85 9.38 -1.35 4.77
CA GLY A 85 8.10 -1.33 5.50
C GLY A 85 7.79 0.05 6.09
N GLN A 86 8.84 0.77 6.51
CA GLN A 86 8.75 2.16 6.98
C GLN A 86 8.17 3.12 5.94
N ILE A 87 8.33 2.83 4.65
CA ILE A 87 7.77 3.66 3.57
C ILE A 87 6.24 3.54 3.55
N PHE A 88 5.70 2.36 3.82
CA PHE A 88 4.25 2.17 3.95
C PHE A 88 3.69 2.91 5.16
N LEU A 89 4.33 2.80 6.34
CA LEU A 89 3.90 3.50 7.55
C LEU A 89 3.94 5.02 7.37
N LYS A 90 5.03 5.56 6.81
CA LYS A 90 5.16 7.00 6.52
C LYS A 90 4.19 7.48 5.43
N SER A 91 3.63 6.57 4.63
CA SER A 91 2.62 6.92 3.63
C SER A 91 1.22 7.10 4.23
N LEU A 92 1.01 6.72 5.50
CA LEU A 92 -0.24 6.94 6.22
C LEU A 92 -0.31 8.37 6.78
N PRO A 93 -1.51 8.93 6.99
CA PRO A 93 -1.68 10.12 7.82
C PRO A 93 -1.11 9.90 9.22
N SER A 94 -0.68 10.98 9.88
CA SER A 94 -0.29 10.92 11.29
C SER A 94 -1.46 10.41 12.13
N CYS A 95 -1.27 9.26 12.78
CA CYS A 95 -2.27 8.63 13.62
C CYS A 95 -1.58 7.84 14.76
N PRO A 96 -2.26 7.64 15.90
CA PRO A 96 -1.79 6.71 16.92
C PRO A 96 -1.52 5.34 16.30
N THR A 97 -0.35 4.77 16.58
CA THR A 97 0.06 3.47 16.05
C THR A 97 0.37 2.55 17.22
N GLU A 98 -0.23 1.37 17.22
CA GLU A 98 0.01 0.31 18.20
C GLU A 98 0.54 -0.92 17.47
N VAL A 99 1.56 -1.56 18.05
CA VAL A 99 2.11 -2.83 17.56
C VAL A 99 1.72 -3.90 18.57
N VAL A 100 0.92 -4.88 18.10
CA VAL A 100 0.40 -6.01 18.88
C VAL A 100 1.19 -7.26 18.58
#